data_AF-A0A958AMC0-F1
#
_entry.id   AF-A0A958AMC0-F1
#
_cell.length_a   1.000
_cell.length_b   1.000
_cell.length_c   1.000
_cell.angle_alpha   90.00
_cell.angle_beta   90.00
_cell.angle_gamma   90.00
#
_symmetry.space_group_name_H-M   'P 1'
#
loop_
_entity.id
_entity.type
_entity.pdbx_description
1 polymer ?
#
loop_
_entity_poly.entity_id
_entity_poly.type
_entity_poly.pdbx_seq_one_letter_code
_entity_poly.pdbx_strand_id
1 'polypeptide(L)'
;SGAVPITGRAVHEAFQYYKLEYAFGANATDGFAYFDGANSPVDGGTLGVLNTPSLPNGAYTLLLTVVDLSANYPPPCSVTVTIQN
;
A
#
# COMPACT_ATOMS: atom_id res chain seq x y z
N SER A 1 -17.52 4.94 -6.53
CA SER A 1 -16.82 3.64 -6.56
C SER A 1 -15.92 3.51 -7.77
N GLY A 2 -14.75 2.84 -7.65
CA GLY A 2 -13.84 2.64 -8.78
C GLY A 2 -12.51 2.00 -8.42
N ALA A 3 -11.66 1.83 -9.42
CA ALA A 3 -10.27 1.43 -9.27
C ALA A 3 -9.43 2.69 -8.95
N VAL A 4 -8.83 2.75 -7.76
CA VAL A 4 -8.06 3.91 -7.30
C VAL A 4 -6.57 3.60 -7.46
N PRO A 5 -5.84 4.27 -8.38
CA PRO A 5 -4.41 4.08 -8.52
C PRO A 5 -3.68 4.71 -7.32
N ILE A 6 -2.81 3.92 -6.69
CA ILE A 6 -1.92 4.38 -5.63
C ILE A 6 -0.59 4.73 -6.30
N THR A 7 -0.19 6.00 -6.20
CA THR A 7 1.06 6.48 -6.78
C THR A 7 2.07 6.82 -5.70
N GLY A 8 3.35 6.61 -6.00
CA GLY A 8 4.42 6.84 -5.05
C GLY A 8 5.76 6.32 -5.52
N ARG A 9 6.62 6.02 -4.55
CA ARG A 9 7.99 5.56 -4.72
C ARG A 9 8.25 4.36 -3.82
N ALA A 10 8.71 3.25 -4.39
CA ALA A 10 9.09 2.02 -3.70
C ALA A 10 10.45 1.54 -4.25
N VAL A 11 11.52 1.98 -3.60
CA VAL A 11 12.90 1.67 -4.00
C VAL A 11 13.73 1.32 -2.76
N HIS A 12 14.73 0.45 -2.94
CA HIS A 12 15.71 0.11 -1.93
C HIS A 12 17.00 -0.38 -2.62
N GLU A 13 18.17 -0.21 -2.01
CA GLU A 13 19.45 -0.64 -2.61
C GLU A 13 19.52 -2.17 -2.79
N ALA A 14 18.96 -2.92 -1.84
CA ALA A 14 18.84 -4.36 -1.86
C ALA A 14 17.38 -4.79 -2.10
N PHE A 15 16.63 -4.08 -2.95
CA PHE A 15 15.20 -4.31 -3.18
C PHE A 15 14.91 -5.77 -3.58
N GLN A 16 13.90 -6.37 -2.94
CA GLN A 16 13.34 -7.67 -3.33
C GLN A 16 11.92 -7.52 -3.85
N TYR A 17 11.05 -6.86 -3.09
CA TYR A 17 9.68 -6.55 -3.48
C TYR A 17 9.11 -5.42 -2.62
N TYR A 18 7.98 -4.87 -3.02
CA TYR A 18 7.13 -4.10 -2.13
C TYR A 18 5.73 -4.71 -2.08
N LYS A 19 5.03 -4.48 -0.98
CA LYS A 19 3.62 -4.83 -0.81
C LYS A 19 2.82 -3.60 -0.39
N LEU A 20 1.59 -3.57 -0.85
CA LEU A 20 0.56 -2.61 -0.48
C LEU A 20 -0.53 -3.33 0.29
N GLU A 21 -0.84 -2.78 1.46
CA GLU A 21 -1.85 -3.32 2.37
C GLU A 21 -2.82 -2.20 2.78
N TYR A 22 -4.04 -2.57 3.18
CA TYR A 22 -5.03 -1.64 3.70
C TYR A 22 -5.66 -2.14 4.99
N ALA A 23 -6.06 -1.22 5.86
CA ALA A 23 -6.82 -1.49 7.07
C ALA A 23 -7.96 -0.47 7.22
N PHE A 24 -9.08 -0.88 7.83
CA PHE A 24 -10.18 0.03 8.10
C PHE A 24 -9.84 0.95 9.29
N GLY A 25 -10.21 2.22 9.18
CA GLY A 25 -9.92 3.25 10.17
C GLY A 25 -8.79 4.19 9.76
N ALA A 26 -8.83 5.40 10.30
CA ALA A 26 -7.74 6.37 10.18
C ALA A 26 -6.60 5.98 11.15
N ASN A 27 -5.36 6.05 10.67
CA ASN A 27 -4.16 5.68 11.44
C ASN A 27 -4.23 4.27 12.06
N ALA A 28 -4.81 3.31 11.34
CA ALA A 28 -4.86 1.92 11.77
C ALA A 28 -3.44 1.37 11.98
N THR A 29 -3.25 0.59 13.05
CA THR A 29 -1.96 0.00 13.43
C THR A 29 -1.92 -1.51 13.25
N ASP A 30 -3.06 -2.14 12.99
CA ASP A 30 -3.22 -3.57 12.79
C ASP A 30 -4.34 -3.85 11.75
N GLY A 31 -4.63 -5.14 11.50
CA GLY A 31 -5.72 -5.55 10.61
C GLY A 31 -5.45 -5.31 9.12
N PHE A 32 -4.18 -5.20 8.73
CA PHE A 32 -3.77 -4.96 7.35
C PHE A 32 -4.03 -6.17 6.44
N ALA A 33 -4.73 -5.93 5.33
CA ALA A 33 -4.97 -6.89 4.27
C ALA A 33 -4.20 -6.51 3.00
N TYR A 34 -3.50 -7.48 2.41
CA TYR A 34 -2.80 -7.32 1.13
C TYR A 34 -3.80 -7.07 -0.01
N PHE A 35 -3.47 -6.14 -0.90
CA PHE A 35 -4.24 -5.92 -2.12
C PHE A 35 -3.41 -5.83 -3.39
N ASP A 36 -2.15 -5.42 -3.32
CA ASP A 36 -1.28 -5.29 -4.49
C ASP A 36 0.21 -5.24 -4.09
N GLY A 37 1.11 -5.38 -5.06
CA GLY A 37 2.56 -5.42 -4.83
C GLY A 37 3.33 -5.87 -6.06
N ALA A 38 4.64 -5.63 -6.08
CA ALA A 38 5.48 -6.03 -7.21
C ALA A 38 6.92 -6.34 -6.79
N ASN A 39 7.59 -7.13 -7.64
CA ASN A 39 9.01 -7.47 -7.54
C ASN A 39 9.91 -6.57 -8.39
N SER A 40 9.38 -5.47 -8.92
CA SER A 40 10.17 -4.44 -9.61
C SER A 40 10.08 -3.12 -8.84
N PRO A 41 11.20 -2.41 -8.63
CA PRO A 41 11.18 -1.13 -7.94
C PRO A 41 10.45 -0.07 -8.78
N VAL A 42 9.83 0.89 -8.11
CA VAL A 42 9.13 2.02 -8.73
C VAL A 42 9.71 3.32 -8.19
N ASP A 43 10.42 4.07 -9.03
CA ASP A 43 11.08 5.32 -8.63
C ASP A 43 10.21 6.58 -8.89
N GLY A 44 8.89 6.41 -8.85
CA GLY A 44 7.90 7.44 -9.19
C GLY A 44 6.91 6.91 -10.23
N GLY A 45 5.67 6.65 -9.78
CA GLY A 45 4.62 6.14 -10.65
C GLY A 45 3.54 5.40 -9.87
N THR A 46 2.78 4.54 -10.55
CA THR A 46 1.77 3.69 -9.92
C THR A 46 2.43 2.52 -9.21
N LEU A 47 2.15 2.37 -7.92
CA LEU A 47 2.57 1.24 -7.09
C LEU A 47 1.53 0.10 -7.13
N GLY A 48 0.26 0.42 -7.32
CA GLY A 48 -0.80 -0.56 -7.40
C GLY A 48 -2.18 0.08 -7.53
N VAL A 49 -3.21 -0.75 -7.61
CA VAL A 49 -4.59 -0.30 -7.81
C VAL A 49 -5.51 -0.88 -6.74
N LEU A 50 -6.11 -0.01 -5.94
CA LEU A 50 -7.08 -0.39 -4.93
C LEU A 50 -8.49 -0.45 -5.56
N ASN A 51 -9.08 -1.64 -5.57
CA ASN A 51 -10.47 -1.83 -6.01
C ASN A 51 -11.43 -1.53 -4.84
N THR A 52 -12.12 -0.38 -4.89
CA THR A 52 -13.03 0.05 -3.82
C THR A 52 -14.50 -0.39 -3.89
N PRO A 53 -15.05 -0.99 -4.97
CA PRO A 53 -16.49 -1.33 -5.02
C PRO A 53 -16.96 -2.29 -3.91
N SER A 54 -16.09 -3.16 -3.41
CA SER A 54 -16.37 -4.10 -2.32
C SER A 54 -16.05 -3.56 -0.92
N LEU A 55 -15.49 -2.35 -0.83
CA LEU A 55 -15.11 -1.73 0.44
C LEU A 55 -16.22 -0.79 0.95
N PRO A 56 -16.66 -0.92 2.21
CA PRO A 56 -17.56 0.04 2.83
C PRO A 56 -17.02 1.48 2.77
N ASN A 57 -17.92 2.45 2.77
CA ASN A 57 -17.53 3.86 2.88
C ASN A 57 -16.93 4.11 4.26
N GLY A 58 -15.80 4.82 4.31
CA GLY A 58 -15.08 5.05 5.56
C GLY A 58 -13.63 5.50 5.35
N ALA A 59 -12.95 5.78 6.46
CA ALA A 59 -11.51 6.01 6.46
C ALA A 59 -10.77 4.67 6.39
N TYR A 60 -9.69 4.63 5.63
CA TYR A 60 -8.79 3.50 5.51
C TYR A 60 -7.36 3.98 5.65
N THR A 61 -6.51 3.13 6.20
CA THR A 61 -5.07 3.33 6.24
C THR A 61 -4.44 2.42 5.20
N LEU A 62 -3.70 3.00 4.26
CA LEU A 62 -2.86 2.27 3.32
C LEU A 62 -1.45 2.18 3.87
N LEU A 63 -0.82 1.03 3.69
CA LEU A 63 0.53 0.74 4.15
C LEU A 63 1.38 0.27 2.98
N LEU A 64 2.51 0.93 2.76
CA LEU A 64 3.55 0.51 1.82
C LEU A 64 4.73 -0.05 2.63
N THR A 65 5.06 -1.32 2.38
CA THR A 65 6.25 -1.96 2.94
C THR A 65 7.18 -2.37 1.81
N VAL A 66 8.42 -1.89 1.85
CA VAL A 66 9.50 -2.30 0.93
C VAL A 66 10.37 -3.32 1.64
N VAL A 67 10.51 -4.51 1.06
CA VAL A 67 11.26 -5.62 1.62
C VAL A 67 12.53 -5.83 0.81
N ASP A 68 13.65 -5.98 1.51
CA ASP A 68 14.96 -6.24 0.92
C ASP A 68 15.26 -7.73 0.77
N LEU A 69 16.36 -8.05 0.08
CA LEU A 69 16.80 -9.43 -0.18
C LEU A 69 17.13 -10.24 1.08
N SER A 70 17.34 -9.57 2.22
CA SER A 70 17.55 -10.20 3.52
C SER A 70 16.26 -10.40 4.31
N ALA A 71 15.09 -10.14 3.69
CA ALA A 71 13.77 -10.13 4.30
C ALA A 71 13.60 -9.10 5.44
N ASN A 72 14.46 -8.08 5.46
CA ASN A 72 14.30 -6.92 6.33
C ASN A 72 13.53 -5.82 5.60
N TYR A 73 12.96 -4.90 6.37
CA TYR A 73 12.24 -3.75 5.83
C TYR A 73 12.44 -2.53 6.75
N PRO A 74 12.68 -1.33 6.20
CA PRO A 74 12.65 -0.10 6.99
C PRO A 74 11.23 0.17 7.51
N PRO A 75 11.05 1.15 8.43
CA PRO A 75 9.73 1.57 8.88
C PRO A 75 8.78 1.81 7.68
N PRO A 76 7.64 1.09 7.61
CA PRO A 76 6.70 1.24 6.51
C PRO A 76 6.12 2.65 6.42
N CYS A 77 5.72 3.06 5.22
CA CYS A 77 5.00 4.32 5.02
C CYS A 77 3.50 4.07 5.09
N SER A 78 2.78 4.88 5.86
CA SER A 78 1.31 4.81 5.92
C SER A 78 0.65 6.13 5.55
N VAL A 79 -0.53 6.04 4.92
CA VAL A 79 -1.37 7.20 4.59
C VAL A 79 -2.83 6.88 4.89
N THR A 80 -3.58 7.85 5.38
CA THR A 80 -5.03 7.72 5.56
C THR A 80 -5.74 8.25 4.32
N VAL A 81 -6.67 7.47 3.79
CA VAL A 81 -7.55 7.82 2.68
C VAL A 81 -9.02 7.65 3.09
N THR A 82 -9.93 8.36 2.44
CA THR A 82 -11.38 8.21 2.66
C THR A 82 -12.02 7.65 1.41
N ILE A 83 -12.74 6.53 1.56
CA ILE A 83 -13.52 5.91 0.49
C ILE A 83 -14.96 6.39 0.61
N GLN A 84 -15.48 6.95 -0.48
CA GLN A 84 -16.87 7.36 -0.65
C GLN A 84 -17.37 6.83 -1.99
N ASN A 85 -18.10 5.70 -1.94
CA ASN A 85 -18.68 5.03 -3.09
C ASN A 85 -20.03 5.60 -3.48
#